data_AF-A0AAE3KBX6-F1
#
_entry.id   AF-A0AAE3KBX6-F1
#
_cell.length_a   1.000
_cell.length_b   1.000
_cell.length_c   1.000
_cell.angle_alpha   90.00
_cell.angle_beta   90.00
_cell.angle_gamma   90.00
#
_symmetry.space_group_name_H-M   'P 1'
#
loop_
_entity.id
_entity.type
_entity.pdbx_description
1 polymer ?
#
loop_
_entity_poly.entity_id
_entity_poly.type
_entity_poly.pdbx_seq_one_letter_code
_entity_poly.pdbx_strand_id
1 'polypeptide(L)'
;MTAAPDFTTSVVPEAAMLLALSHEMQNFKALFRGTVRRTFVLSPYLSGAFGLHFATRQATLGVPEAIYEHFIHIRWREAAVLPERPGLFLVFSPGDGRGEQPLALRLFLRSARTRALASYEALRLVPISPTGLQVEHARSGEFSLPLRRLSALDWEQ
;
A
#
# COMPACT_ATOMS: atom_id res chain seq x y z
N MET A 1 44.50 -0.54 18.52
CA MET A 1 44.14 -0.61 17.10
C MET A 1 42.97 -1.55 16.98
N THR A 2 41.77 -1.02 16.83
CA THR A 2 40.53 -1.80 16.74
C THR A 2 39.90 -1.42 15.41
N ALA A 3 39.92 -2.34 14.45
CA ALA A 3 39.30 -2.11 13.15
C ALA A 3 37.79 -1.98 13.34
N ALA A 4 37.23 -0.86 12.86
CA ALA A 4 35.79 -0.66 12.82
C ALA A 4 35.15 -1.67 11.84
N PRO A 5 33.95 -2.19 12.11
CA PRO A 5 33.27 -3.06 11.18
C PRO A 5 32.85 -2.26 9.94
N ASP A 6 33.22 -2.79 8.77
CA ASP A 6 32.82 -2.28 7.46
C ASP A 6 31.31 -2.46 7.30
N PHE A 7 30.55 -1.38 7.46
CA PHE A 7 29.13 -1.33 7.09
C PHE A 7 29.04 -1.17 5.58
N THR A 8 29.38 -2.22 4.83
CA THR A 8 28.95 -2.35 3.44
C THR A 8 27.44 -2.49 3.46
N THR A 9 26.78 -1.34 3.32
CA THR A 9 25.35 -1.24 3.16
C THR A 9 25.06 -1.96 1.85
N SER A 10 24.48 -3.16 1.94
CA SER A 10 23.92 -3.85 0.77
C SER A 10 22.74 -3.01 0.28
N VAL A 11 23.07 -1.97 -0.50
CA VAL A 11 22.13 -1.23 -1.30
C VAL A 11 21.79 -2.18 -2.43
N VAL A 12 20.75 -2.99 -2.25
CA VAL A 12 20.04 -3.53 -3.42
C VAL A 12 19.59 -2.30 -4.20
N PRO A 13 20.19 -2.01 -5.36
CA PRO A 13 19.88 -0.79 -6.09
C PRO A 13 18.40 -0.83 -6.42
N GLU A 14 17.71 0.31 -6.37
CA GLU A 14 16.30 0.41 -6.74
C GLU A 14 15.99 -0.31 -8.07
N ALA A 15 16.95 -0.30 -9.00
CA ALA A 15 16.94 -1.08 -10.24
C ALA A 15 16.82 -2.61 -10.05
N ALA A 16 17.52 -3.22 -9.09
CA ALA A 16 17.44 -4.65 -8.78
C ALA A 16 16.10 -5.01 -8.11
N MET A 17 15.54 -4.09 -7.32
CA MET A 17 14.20 -4.25 -6.75
C MET A 17 13.11 -4.11 -7.82
N LEU A 18 13.23 -3.12 -8.71
CA LEU A 18 12.37 -2.97 -9.89
C LEU A 18 12.50 -4.15 -10.85
N LEU A 19 13.70 -4.72 -11.04
CA LEU A 19 13.91 -5.94 -11.82
C LEU A 19 13.25 -7.16 -11.17
N ALA A 20 13.42 -7.36 -9.86
CA ALA A 20 12.74 -8.44 -9.14
C ALA A 20 11.21 -8.33 -9.25
N LEU A 21 10.68 -7.11 -9.28
CA LEU A 21 9.26 -6.81 -9.47
C LEU A 21 8.82 -6.86 -10.95
N SER A 22 9.74 -6.72 -11.91
CA SER A 22 9.44 -6.78 -13.35
C SER A 22 9.01 -8.18 -13.81
N HIS A 23 9.46 -9.23 -13.12
CA HIS A 23 8.99 -10.60 -13.35
C HIS A 23 7.57 -10.86 -12.79
N GLU A 24 7.09 -10.05 -11.82
CA GLU A 24 5.69 -10.06 -11.38
C GLU A 24 4.77 -9.31 -12.39
N MET A 25 5.32 -8.68 -13.43
CA MET A 25 4.55 -7.94 -14.46
C MET A 25 4.14 -8.79 -15.68
N GLN A 26 4.39 -10.12 -15.71
CA GLN A 26 4.05 -10.96 -16.86
C GLN A 26 2.88 -11.94 -16.64
N ASN A 27 1.76 -11.58 -17.26
CA ASN A 27 0.85 -12.43 -18.05
C ASN A 27 0.06 -13.57 -17.38
N PHE A 28 -1.19 -13.20 -17.07
CA PHE A 28 -2.42 -13.98 -16.91
C PHE A 28 -2.57 -15.20 -17.86
N LYS A 29 -2.99 -16.37 -17.32
CA LYS A 29 -3.47 -17.51 -18.12
C LYS A 29 -4.97 -17.39 -18.50
N ALA A 30 -5.33 -17.96 -19.65
CA ALA A 30 -6.61 -17.80 -20.35
C ALA A 30 -7.87 -18.44 -19.71
N LEU A 31 -7.81 -18.98 -18.48
CA LEU A 31 -8.95 -19.69 -17.85
C LEU A 31 -9.07 -19.45 -16.33
N PHE A 32 -8.84 -18.22 -15.87
CA PHE A 32 -8.82 -17.83 -14.45
C PHE A 32 -10.21 -17.56 -13.83
N ARG A 33 -10.35 -17.81 -12.51
CA ARG A 33 -11.56 -17.59 -11.68
C ARG A 33 -11.30 -16.83 -10.35
N GLY A 34 -10.36 -15.89 -10.29
CA GLY A 34 -10.13 -15.06 -9.09
C GLY A 34 -10.88 -13.71 -9.07
N THR A 35 -10.89 -13.07 -7.90
CA THR A 35 -11.81 -12.00 -7.50
C THR A 35 -11.33 -10.57 -7.72
N VAL A 36 -10.03 -10.24 -7.76
CA VAL A 36 -9.51 -8.89 -8.11
C VAL A 36 -9.04 -8.88 -9.56
N ARG A 37 -9.47 -7.88 -10.36
CA ARG A 37 -9.28 -7.84 -11.81
C ARG A 37 -7.91 -7.32 -12.23
N ARG A 38 -7.39 -6.29 -11.55
CA ARG A 38 -6.10 -5.64 -11.84
C ARG A 38 -5.52 -5.01 -10.57
N THR A 39 -4.19 -4.97 -10.51
CA THR A 39 -3.42 -4.19 -9.54
C THR A 39 -2.65 -3.09 -10.25
N PHE A 40 -2.84 -1.85 -9.82
CA PHE A 40 -2.04 -0.70 -10.23
C PHE A 40 -0.91 -0.50 -9.23
N VAL A 41 0.33 -0.45 -9.71
CA VAL A 41 1.51 -0.32 -8.84
C VAL A 41 2.05 1.10 -8.93
N LEU A 42 2.09 1.81 -7.80
CA LEU A 42 2.75 3.11 -7.76
C LEU A 42 4.26 2.94 -7.70
N SER A 43 4.98 3.85 -8.37
CA SER A 43 6.44 3.92 -8.24
C SER A 43 6.85 4.21 -6.78
N PRO A 44 8.09 3.88 -6.38
CA PRO A 44 8.61 4.23 -5.06
C PRO A 44 8.50 5.73 -4.76
N TYR A 45 8.78 6.58 -5.75
CA TYR A 45 8.64 8.03 -5.65
C TYR A 45 7.20 8.47 -5.34
N LEU A 46 6.21 8.01 -6.11
CA LEU A 46 4.80 8.38 -5.89
C LEU A 46 4.24 7.78 -4.59
N SER A 47 4.70 6.58 -4.22
CA SER A 47 4.35 5.96 -2.95
C SER A 47 4.86 6.77 -1.76
N GLY A 48 5.99 7.47 -1.92
CA GLY A 48 6.58 8.35 -0.91
C GLY A 48 5.73 9.59 -0.59
N ALA A 49 4.79 9.96 -1.46
CA ALA A 49 3.82 11.03 -1.17
C ALA A 49 2.82 10.62 -0.08
N PHE A 50 2.65 9.32 0.18
CA PHE A 50 1.81 8.83 1.26
C PHE A 50 2.59 8.76 2.57
N GLY A 51 2.08 9.43 3.60
CA GLY A 51 2.61 9.33 4.96
C GLY A 51 2.11 8.04 5.59
N LEU A 52 2.97 7.29 6.27
CA LEU A 52 2.50 6.18 7.12
C LEU A 52 2.96 6.46 8.55
N HIS A 53 2.08 6.30 9.52
CA HIS A 53 2.36 6.52 10.93
C HIS A 53 1.78 5.38 11.75
N PHE A 54 2.51 4.97 12.79
CA PHE A 54 2.15 3.87 13.68
C PHE A 54 2.00 4.42 15.09
N ALA A 55 0.78 4.38 15.62
CA ALA A 55 0.48 4.65 17.03
C ALA A 55 0.08 3.35 17.73
N THR A 56 0.04 3.33 19.06
CA THR A 56 -0.15 2.11 19.87
C THR A 56 -1.36 1.24 19.48
N ARG A 57 -2.43 1.84 18.94
CA ARG A 57 -3.67 1.12 18.56
C ARG A 57 -4.14 1.38 17.13
N GLN A 58 -3.41 2.20 16.37
CA GLN A 58 -3.88 2.64 15.05
C GLN A 58 -2.70 2.87 14.12
N ALA A 59 -2.79 2.30 12.92
CA ALA A 59 -1.99 2.70 11.79
C ALA A 59 -2.73 3.79 11.01
N THR A 60 -2.00 4.83 10.61
CA THR A 60 -2.56 5.96 9.86
C THR A 60 -1.81 6.12 8.54
N LEU A 61 -2.54 6.09 7.43
CA LEU A 61 -2.08 6.46 6.11
C LEU A 61 -2.48 7.92 5.83
N GLY A 62 -1.50 8.80 5.80
CA GLY A 62 -1.61 10.13 5.23
C GLY A 62 -1.69 10.06 3.71
N VAL A 63 -2.76 10.60 3.15
CA VAL A 63 -3.01 10.70 1.71
C VAL A 63 -2.84 12.17 1.31
N PRO A 64 -2.12 12.51 0.22
CA PRO A 64 -1.93 13.89 -0.19
C PRO A 64 -3.25 14.64 -0.34
N GLU A 65 -3.35 15.84 0.23
CA GLU A 65 -4.57 16.68 0.18
C GLU A 65 -5.07 16.89 -1.26
N ALA A 66 -4.15 17.04 -2.22
CA ALA A 66 -4.46 17.30 -3.62
C ALA A 66 -5.27 16.17 -4.30
N ILE A 67 -5.21 14.94 -3.78
CA ILE A 67 -5.98 13.81 -4.29
C ILE A 67 -7.05 13.32 -3.31
N TYR A 68 -7.10 13.88 -2.09
CA TYR A 68 -7.90 13.32 -1.01
C TYR A 68 -9.39 13.35 -1.31
N GLU A 69 -9.89 14.45 -1.86
CA GLU A 69 -11.29 14.60 -2.29
C GLU A 69 -11.71 13.48 -3.26
N HIS A 70 -10.88 13.19 -4.26
CA HIS A 70 -11.14 12.06 -5.17
C HIS A 70 -11.00 10.71 -4.47
N PHE A 71 -10.04 10.61 -3.55
CA PHE A 71 -9.72 9.40 -2.84
C PHE A 71 -10.85 8.94 -1.92
N ILE A 72 -11.52 9.85 -1.20
CA ILE A 72 -12.64 9.51 -0.31
C ILE A 72 -13.90 9.02 -1.05
N HIS A 73 -14.06 9.42 -2.33
CA HIS A 73 -15.17 8.98 -3.15
C HIS A 73 -14.96 7.61 -3.81
N ILE A 74 -13.74 7.05 -3.72
CA ILE A 74 -13.50 5.68 -4.16
C ILE A 74 -14.16 4.71 -3.20
N ARG A 75 -14.84 3.70 -3.75
CA ARG A 75 -15.45 2.62 -2.97
C ARG A 75 -14.40 1.61 -2.50
N TRP A 76 -13.61 2.02 -1.52
CA TRP A 76 -12.64 1.18 -0.85
C TRP A 76 -13.32 0.04 -0.09
N ARG A 77 -12.72 -1.15 -0.15
CA ARG A 77 -13.16 -2.35 0.56
C ARG A 77 -12.30 -2.60 1.77
N GLU A 78 -10.99 -2.65 1.55
CA GLU A 78 -10.01 -3.04 2.55
C GLU A 78 -8.61 -2.58 2.14
N ALA A 79 -7.75 -2.50 3.15
CA ALA A 79 -6.31 -2.50 2.99
C ALA A 79 -5.80 -3.93 3.21
N ALA A 80 -4.78 -4.35 2.48
CA ALA A 80 -4.16 -5.65 2.64
C ALA A 80 -2.65 -5.56 2.63
N VAL A 81 -2.01 -6.43 3.42
CA VAL A 81 -0.55 -6.55 3.50
C VAL A 81 -0.14 -8.01 3.50
N LEU A 82 1.00 -8.28 2.87
CA LEU A 82 1.72 -9.54 2.98
C LEU A 82 2.95 -9.26 3.84
N PRO A 83 3.03 -9.74 5.09
CA PRO A 83 4.11 -9.39 6.02
C PRO A 83 5.51 -9.64 5.44
N GLU A 84 5.65 -10.68 4.62
CA GLU A 84 6.92 -11.09 4.02
C GLU A 84 7.28 -10.34 2.74
N ARG A 85 6.38 -9.49 2.20
CA ARG A 85 6.61 -8.74 0.96
C ARG A 85 6.49 -7.24 1.19
N PRO A 86 7.28 -6.41 0.47
CA PRO A 86 7.15 -4.97 0.54
C PRO A 86 5.87 -4.50 -0.17
N GLY A 87 5.01 -3.79 0.56
CA GLY A 87 3.88 -3.08 -0.03
C GLY A 87 2.62 -3.07 0.82
N LEU A 88 1.72 -2.15 0.47
CA LEU A 88 0.35 -2.06 0.97
C LEU A 88 -0.59 -2.05 -0.22
N PHE A 89 -1.60 -2.91 -0.20
CA PHE A 89 -2.61 -3.02 -1.23
C PHE A 89 -3.88 -2.33 -0.74
N LEU A 90 -4.38 -1.36 -1.48
CA LEU A 90 -5.65 -0.71 -1.22
C LEU A 90 -6.66 -1.24 -2.23
N VAL A 91 -7.65 -2.00 -1.76
CA VAL A 91 -8.61 -2.71 -2.61
C VAL A 91 -9.90 -1.90 -2.72
N PHE A 92 -10.41 -1.71 -3.94
CA PHE A 92 -11.61 -0.92 -4.22
C PHE A 92 -12.49 -1.53 -5.31
N SER A 93 -13.72 -1.05 -5.46
CA SER A 93 -14.64 -1.47 -6.53
C SER A 93 -14.75 -0.40 -7.62
N PRO A 94 -14.59 -0.74 -8.91
CA PRO A 94 -14.72 0.21 -10.01
C PRO A 94 -16.18 0.38 -10.46
N GLY A 95 -17.09 0.71 -9.55
CA GLY A 95 -18.51 0.96 -9.87
C GLY A 95 -19.52 0.29 -8.93
N ASP A 96 -20.79 0.38 -9.34
CA ASP A 96 -21.98 -0.07 -8.61
C ASP A 96 -22.53 -1.42 -9.11
N GLY A 97 -21.89 -2.01 -10.12
CA GLY A 97 -22.40 -3.17 -10.84
C GLY A 97 -22.27 -4.49 -10.06
N ARG A 98 -23.33 -5.32 -10.11
CA ARG A 98 -23.21 -6.75 -9.77
C ARG A 98 -22.28 -7.43 -10.79
N GLY A 99 -21.19 -8.03 -10.32
CA GLY A 99 -20.23 -8.74 -11.16
C GLY A 99 -18.93 -7.98 -11.45
N GLU A 100 -18.78 -6.74 -10.97
CA GLU A 100 -17.52 -6.02 -11.08
C GLU A 100 -16.49 -6.56 -10.08
N GLN A 101 -15.41 -7.11 -10.64
CA GLN A 101 -14.27 -7.59 -9.88
C GLN A 101 -13.51 -6.39 -9.28
N PRO A 102 -13.19 -6.38 -7.97
CA PRO A 102 -12.39 -5.35 -7.33
C PRO A 102 -11.06 -5.09 -8.04
N LEU A 103 -10.49 -3.91 -7.80
CA LEU A 103 -9.17 -3.49 -8.24
C LEU A 103 -8.30 -3.22 -7.01
N ALA A 104 -6.98 -3.28 -7.17
CA ALA A 104 -6.05 -2.94 -6.12
C ALA A 104 -5.10 -1.81 -6.55
N LEU A 105 -4.74 -0.94 -5.62
CA LEU A 105 -3.65 0.02 -5.73
C LEU A 105 -2.54 -0.41 -4.77
N ARG A 106 -1.36 -0.75 -5.30
CA ARG A 106 -0.18 -1.12 -4.50
C ARG A 106 0.68 0.12 -4.25
N LEU A 107 0.80 0.48 -2.98
CA LEU A 107 1.77 1.44 -2.48
C LEU A 107 3.04 0.70 -2.09
N PHE A 108 4.19 1.23 -2.50
CA PHE A 108 5.47 0.69 -2.07
C PHE A 108 5.73 1.03 -0.59
N LEU A 109 5.93 -0.02 0.23
CA LEU A 109 6.34 0.09 1.62
C LEU A 109 7.54 -0.83 1.87
N ARG A 110 8.54 -0.33 2.58
CA ARG A 110 9.69 -1.16 3.00
C ARG A 110 9.22 -2.33 3.87
N SER A 111 9.90 -3.46 3.80
CA SER A 111 9.49 -4.70 4.49
C SER A 111 9.30 -4.53 6.00
N ALA A 112 10.16 -3.76 6.67
CA ALA A 112 10.01 -3.48 8.10
C ALA A 112 8.69 -2.73 8.43
N ARG A 113 8.30 -1.78 7.57
CA ARG A 113 7.03 -1.05 7.71
C ARG A 113 5.84 -1.94 7.39
N THR A 114 5.97 -2.81 6.40
CA THR A 114 4.90 -3.76 6.05
C THR A 114 4.65 -4.76 7.18
N ARG A 115 5.72 -5.29 7.81
CA ARG A 115 5.61 -6.14 9.00
C ARG A 115 4.97 -5.43 10.18
N ALA A 116 5.38 -4.19 10.46
CA ALA A 116 4.77 -3.38 11.50
C ALA A 116 3.29 -3.11 11.21
N LEU A 117 2.94 -2.81 9.96
CA LEU A 117 1.56 -2.59 9.55
C LEU A 117 0.70 -3.85 9.74
N ALA A 118 1.25 -5.04 9.53
CA ALA A 118 0.53 -6.30 9.67
C ALA A 118 0.09 -6.65 11.11
N SER A 119 0.51 -5.89 12.13
CA SER A 119 0.02 -6.05 13.51
C SER A 119 -1.25 -5.24 13.81
N TYR A 120 -1.76 -4.48 12.85
CA TYR A 120 -2.95 -3.65 12.99
C TYR A 120 -4.16 -4.28 12.29
N GLU A 121 -5.35 -4.03 12.83
CA GLU A 121 -6.62 -4.54 12.28
C GLU A 121 -7.33 -3.52 11.37
N ALA A 122 -6.93 -2.26 11.44
CA ALA A 122 -7.50 -1.18 10.64
C ALA A 122 -6.43 -0.15 10.27
N LEU A 123 -6.64 0.47 9.11
CA LEU A 123 -5.84 1.58 8.60
C LEU A 123 -6.72 2.82 8.55
N ARG A 124 -6.41 3.84 9.35
CA ARG A 124 -7.06 5.15 9.27
C ARG A 124 -6.44 5.95 8.13
N LEU A 125 -7.27 6.64 7.36
CA LEU A 125 -6.83 7.46 6.24
C LEU A 125 -7.15 8.92 6.55
N VAL A 126 -6.13 9.77 6.46
CA VAL A 126 -6.22 11.20 6.76
C VAL A 126 -5.58 12.00 5.63
N PRO A 127 -6.07 13.21 5.30
CA PRO A 127 -5.35 14.08 4.39
C PRO A 127 -4.11 14.64 5.07
N ILE A 128 -3.04 14.75 4.29
CA ILE A 128 -1.80 15.40 4.71
C ILE A 128 -1.44 16.52 3.75
N SER A 129 -0.85 17.58 4.29
CA SER A 129 -0.28 18.67 3.52
C SER A 129 0.97 18.20 2.75
N PRO A 130 1.49 19.02 1.82
CA PRO A 130 2.77 18.74 1.15
C PRO A 130 3.96 18.58 2.10
N THR A 131 3.87 19.11 3.33
CA THR A 131 4.90 18.95 4.37
C THR A 131 4.74 17.67 5.18
N GLY A 132 3.71 16.85 4.90
CA GLY A 132 3.43 15.59 5.58
C GLY A 132 2.70 15.74 6.91
N LEU A 133 2.22 16.95 7.24
CA LEU A 133 1.44 17.21 8.44
C LEU A 133 -0.04 16.92 8.18
N GLN A 134 -0.75 16.39 9.18
CA GLN A 134 -2.19 16.21 9.10
C GLN A 134 -2.87 17.59 9.01
N VAL A 135 -3.80 17.75 8.08
CA VAL A 135 -4.55 19.00 7.90
C VAL A 135 -5.59 19.12 9.03
N GLU A 136 -5.59 20.22 9.80
CA GLU A 136 -6.42 20.35 11.02
C GLU A 136 -7.94 20.30 10.75
N HIS A 137 -8.39 20.75 9.58
CA HIS A 137 -9.81 20.74 9.19
C HIS A 137 -10.30 19.36 8.70
N ALA A 138 -9.40 18.38 8.64
CA ALA A 138 -9.65 17.07 8.06
C ALA A 138 -10.59 16.16 8.85
N ARG A 139 -10.88 16.47 10.13
CA ARG A 139 -11.64 15.57 11.00
C ARG A 139 -12.98 15.11 10.42
N SER A 140 -13.59 15.90 9.53
CA SER A 140 -14.85 15.59 8.84
C SER A 140 -14.71 14.68 7.60
N GLY A 141 -13.49 14.41 7.12
CA GLY A 141 -13.22 13.62 5.92
C GLY A 141 -12.45 12.31 6.16
N GLU A 142 -12.07 12.03 7.41
CA GLU A 142 -11.32 10.82 7.75
C GLU A 142 -12.18 9.56 7.68
N PHE A 143 -11.59 8.47 7.23
CA PHE A 143 -12.24 7.16 7.26
C PHE A 143 -11.23 6.06 7.58
N SER A 144 -11.73 4.89 7.98
CA SER A 144 -10.90 3.72 8.25
C SER A 144 -11.22 2.60 7.30
N LEU A 145 -10.18 1.87 6.88
CA LEU A 145 -10.31 0.62 6.16
C LEU A 145 -9.95 -0.55 7.07
N PRO A 146 -10.68 -1.68 6.98
CA PRO A 146 -10.19 -2.91 7.60
C PRO A 146 -8.86 -3.26 6.96
N LEU A 147 -7.89 -3.66 7.79
CA LEU A 147 -6.56 -4.05 7.36
C LEU A 147 -6.43 -5.57 7.49
N ARG A 148 -6.24 -6.23 6.35
CA ARG A 148 -6.10 -7.68 6.27
C ARG A 148 -4.66 -8.10 6.10
N ARG A 149 -4.25 -9.05 6.92
CA ARG A 149 -3.01 -9.79 6.74
C ARG A 149 -3.27 -10.97 5.82
N LEU A 150 -2.52 -11.06 4.73
CA LEU A 150 -2.58 -12.17 3.78
C LEU A 150 -1.30 -13.00 3.84
N SER A 151 -1.41 -14.29 3.53
CA SER A 151 -0.28 -15.20 3.35
C SER A 151 0.23 -15.22 1.90
N ALA A 152 -0.65 -14.95 0.94
CA ALA A 152 -0.35 -14.85 -0.48
C ALA A 152 -1.30 -13.85 -1.15
N LEU A 153 -0.90 -13.35 -2.33
CA LEU A 153 -1.79 -12.58 -3.18
C LEU A 153 -2.55 -13.61 -4.02
N ASP A 154 -3.62 -14.15 -3.45
CA ASP A 154 -4.46 -15.17 -4.12
C ASP A 154 -5.12 -14.62 -5.42
N TRP A 155 -4.90 -13.34 -5.74
CA TRP A 155 -5.39 -12.61 -6.91
C TRP A 155 -4.29 -12.06 -7.85
N GLU A 156 -3.00 -12.15 -7.50
CA GLU A 156 -1.86 -11.81 -8.37
C GLU A 156 -1.07 -13.11 -8.64
N GLN A 157 -1.44 -13.84 -9.70
CA GLN A 157 -0.67 -14.97 -10.23
C GLN A 157 -0.65 -14.96 -11.75
#